data_AF-A0A0R3QSY2-F1
#
_entry.id   AF-A0A0R3QSY2-F1
#
_cell.length_a   1.000
_cell.length_b   1.000
_cell.length_c   1.000
_cell.angle_alpha   90.00
_cell.angle_beta   90.00
_cell.angle_gamma   90.00
#
_symmetry.space_group_name_H-M   'P 1'
#
loop_
_entity.id
_entity.type
_entity.pdbx_description
1 polymer ?
#
loop_
_entity_poly.entity_id
_entity_poly.type
_entity_poly.pdbx_seq_one_letter_code
_entity_poly.pdbx_strand_id
1 'polypeptide(L)'
;MDGPPSEGNGNIPSQMKFIAVMEGVKGLFEDINFLITFHVDKEKLDITEAVKDQKWCSGRTFLKGIKYNSMDKYKIGSILRVYRWDFRLLEADDITRQYLLSKQQL
;
A
#
# COMPACT_ATOMS: atom_id res chain seq x y z
N MET A 1 -26.25 -8.72 -31.88
CA MET A 1 -26.25 -7.59 -30.95
C MET A 1 -25.02 -7.76 -30.09
N ASP A 2 -23.95 -7.08 -30.46
CA ASP A 2 -22.75 -6.99 -29.63
C ASP A 2 -23.12 -6.20 -28.38
N GLY A 3 -22.99 -6.84 -27.22
CA GLY A 3 -23.16 -6.17 -25.93
C GLY A 3 -22.15 -5.03 -25.80
N PRO A 4 -22.42 -4.03 -24.94
CA PRO A 4 -21.46 -2.96 -24.71
C PRO A 4 -20.11 -3.57 -24.31
N PRO A 5 -18.98 -3.00 -24.77
CA PRO A 5 -17.67 -3.47 -24.36
C PRO A 5 -17.65 -3.45 -22.83
N SER A 6 -17.32 -4.59 -22.22
CA SER A 6 -17.15 -4.68 -20.77
C SER A 6 -16.24 -3.55 -20.36
N GLU A 7 -16.73 -2.66 -19.48
CA GLU A 7 -15.96 -1.56 -18.94
C GLU A 7 -14.61 -2.13 -18.50
N GLY A 8 -13.54 -1.64 -19.13
CA GLY A 8 -12.25 -2.29 -19.10
C GLY A 8 -11.88 -2.65 -17.67
N ASN A 9 -11.59 -3.93 -17.45
CA ASN A 9 -10.79 -4.38 -16.33
C ASN A 9 -9.48 -3.60 -16.39
N GLY A 10 -9.45 -2.40 -15.80
CA GLY A 10 -8.22 -1.64 -15.61
C GLY A 10 -7.28 -2.58 -14.87
N ASN A 11 -6.17 -2.96 -15.50
CA ASN A 11 -5.23 -3.96 -15.01
C ASN A 11 -4.97 -3.76 -13.52
N ILE A 12 -5.64 -4.57 -12.69
CA ILE A 12 -5.44 -4.52 -11.25
C ILE A 12 -4.03 -5.08 -11.02
N PRO A 13 -3.12 -4.32 -10.42
CA PRO A 13 -1.77 -4.81 -10.21
C PRO A 13 -1.77 -5.96 -9.21
N SER A 14 -0.91 -6.95 -9.40
CA SER A 14 -0.77 -8.07 -8.44
C SER A 14 -0.26 -7.62 -7.08
N GLN A 15 0.45 -6.49 -7.05
CA GLN A 15 0.90 -5.83 -5.84
C GLN A 15 0.68 -4.33 -5.90
N MET A 16 0.28 -3.75 -4.76
CA MET A 16 0.31 -2.31 -4.54
C MET A 16 1.28 -2.00 -3.41
N LYS A 17 2.13 -0.99 -3.62
CA LYS A 17 3.20 -0.62 -2.71
C LYS A 17 3.10 0.84 -2.30
N PHE A 18 3.23 1.07 -1.00
CA PHE A 18 3.27 2.40 -0.42
C PHE A 18 4.47 2.56 0.50
N ILE A 19 5.07 3.75 0.50
CA ILE A 19 5.91 4.20 1.60
C ILE A 19 5.01 4.84 2.64
N ALA A 20 5.22 4.52 3.90
CA ALA A 20 4.45 5.03 5.01
C ALA A 20 5.33 5.35 6.22
N VAL A 21 4.82 6.20 7.10
CA VAL A 21 5.40 6.44 8.43
C VAL A 21 4.39 6.04 9.50
N MET A 22 4.88 5.55 10.64
CA MET A 22 4.02 5.23 11.78
C MET A 22 3.66 6.52 12.53
N GLU A 23 2.38 6.78 12.73
CA GLU A 23 1.90 7.95 13.49
C GLU A 23 1.78 7.66 14.99
N GLY A 24 1.90 8.73 15.80
CA GLY A 24 1.63 8.68 17.23
C GLY A 24 2.68 7.95 18.07
N VAL A 25 3.81 7.55 17.48
CA VAL A 25 4.92 6.89 18.19
C VAL A 25 6.10 7.85 18.28
N LYS A 26 6.48 8.20 19.52
CA LYS A 26 7.75 8.89 19.81
C LYS A 26 8.82 7.84 20.12
N GLY A 27 10.02 7.98 19.58
CA GLY A 27 11.14 7.08 19.84
C GLY A 27 11.40 6.05 18.73
N LEU A 28 11.34 4.75 19.05
CA LEU A 28 11.94 3.64 18.27
C LEU A 28 11.64 3.59 16.75
N PHE A 29 10.54 4.19 16.30
CA PHE A 29 10.09 4.14 14.89
C PHE A 29 9.93 5.52 14.25
N GLU A 30 10.33 6.59 14.93
CA GLU A 30 10.09 7.98 14.51
C GLU A 30 10.79 8.32 13.18
N ASP A 31 11.97 7.75 12.94
CA ASP A 31 12.77 7.97 11.73
C ASP A 31 12.68 6.81 10.72
N ILE A 32 11.73 5.88 10.92
CA ILE A 32 11.61 4.67 10.10
C ILE A 32 10.49 4.84 9.07
N ASN A 33 10.88 4.80 7.80
CA ASN A 33 9.95 4.59 6.70
C ASN A 33 9.62 3.11 6.60
N PHE A 34 8.35 2.81 6.36
CA PHE A 34 7.83 1.47 6.15
C PHE A 34 7.41 1.31 4.69
N LEU A 35 7.72 0.15 4.12
CA LEU A 35 7.16 -0.33 2.88
C LEU A 35 5.95 -1.21 3.20
N ILE A 36 4.78 -0.73 2.80
CA ILE A 36 3.48 -1.40 2.86
C ILE A 36 3.28 -2.09 1.52
N THR A 37 3.17 -3.43 1.50
CA THR A 37 2.92 -4.20 0.27
C THR A 37 1.60 -4.94 0.41
N PHE A 38 0.60 -4.50 -0.35
CA PHE A 38 -0.63 -5.25 -0.54
C PHE A 38 -0.41 -6.27 -1.66
N HIS A 39 -0.53 -7.55 -1.34
CA HIS A 39 -0.60 -8.65 -2.30
C HIS A 39 -2.07 -8.84 -2.68
N VAL A 40 -2.45 -8.35 -3.86
CA VAL A 40 -3.85 -8.25 -4.29
C VAL A 40 -4.47 -9.63 -4.43
N ASP A 41 -3.79 -10.52 -5.16
CA ASP A 41 -4.28 -11.88 -5.42
C ASP A 41 -4.44 -12.74 -4.16
N LYS A 42 -3.73 -12.39 -3.08
CA LYS A 42 -3.68 -13.16 -1.83
C LYS A 42 -4.49 -12.52 -0.70
N GLU A 43 -5.04 -11.33 -0.92
CA GLU A 43 -5.71 -10.51 0.10
C GLU A 43 -4.87 -10.36 1.38
N LYS A 44 -3.55 -10.21 1.20
CA LYS A 44 -2.58 -10.11 2.29
C LYS A 44 -1.75 -8.84 2.20
N LEU A 45 -1.41 -8.32 3.36
CA LEU A 45 -0.56 -7.17 3.55
C LEU A 45 0.72 -7.60 4.29
N ASP A 46 1.85 -7.13 3.77
CA ASP A 46 3.13 -7.15 4.45
C ASP A 46 3.57 -5.73 4.80
N ILE A 47 4.17 -5.55 5.98
CA ILE A 47 4.78 -4.31 6.43
C ILE A 47 6.25 -4.60 6.73
N THR A 48 7.13 -3.89 6.05
CA THR A 48 8.58 -4.02 6.20
C THR A 48 9.21 -2.65 6.38
N GLU A 49 10.39 -2.57 6.99
CA GLU A 49 11.19 -1.35 6.92
C GLU A 49 11.58 -1.06 5.47
N ALA A 50 11.48 0.18 5.02
CA ALA A 50 11.93 0.61 3.71
C ALA A 50 13.46 0.77 3.70
N VAL A 51 14.13 0.28 2.65
CA VAL A 51 15.58 0.42 2.51
C VAL A 51 15.91 1.84 2.02
N LYS A 52 16.83 2.54 2.69
CA LYS A 52 17.14 3.96 2.44
C LYS A 52 17.41 4.28 0.96
N ASP A 53 18.20 3.45 0.28
CA ASP A 53 18.58 3.64 -1.13
C ASP A 53 17.70 2.84 -2.11
N GLN A 54 16.80 1.99 -1.59
CA GLN A 54 15.94 1.10 -2.38
C GLN A 54 14.56 0.97 -1.71
N LYS A 55 13.86 2.09 -1.51
CA LYS A 55 12.64 2.16 -0.69
C LYS A 55 11.52 1.19 -1.08
N TRP A 56 11.51 0.73 -2.34
CA TRP A 56 10.55 -0.24 -2.89
C TRP A 56 10.97 -1.72 -2.73
N CYS A 57 12.13 -1.96 -2.11
CA CYS A 57 12.63 -3.26 -1.71
C CYS A 57 12.32 -3.52 -0.23
N SER A 58 11.96 -4.77 0.09
CA SER A 58 11.65 -5.17 1.45
C SER A 58 12.91 -5.22 2.31
N GLY A 59 12.95 -4.42 3.38
CA GLY A 59 13.95 -4.51 4.44
C GLY A 59 13.55 -5.52 5.52
N ARG A 60 13.82 -5.17 6.78
CA ARG A 60 13.43 -6.01 7.93
C ARG A 60 11.91 -6.13 8.00
N THR A 61 11.42 -7.34 8.24
CA THR A 61 9.98 -7.58 8.40
C THR A 61 9.47 -7.01 9.72
N PHE A 62 8.41 -6.22 9.66
CA PHE A 62 7.67 -5.75 10.83
C PHE A 62 6.39 -6.60 11.04
N LEU A 63 5.57 -6.74 9.99
CA LEU A 63 4.40 -7.64 9.97
C LEU A 63 4.33 -8.36 8.62
N LYS A 64 3.79 -9.58 8.60
CA LYS A 64 3.70 -10.39 7.39
C LYS A 64 2.40 -11.17 7.32
N GLY A 65 1.79 -11.20 6.15
CA GLY A 65 0.63 -12.03 5.82
C GLY A 65 -0.66 -11.60 6.50
N ILE A 66 -0.80 -10.30 6.81
CA ILE A 66 -1.99 -9.77 7.49
C ILE A 66 -3.14 -9.72 6.49
N LYS A 67 -4.28 -10.32 6.83
CA LYS A 67 -5.47 -10.22 5.97
C LYS A 67 -5.99 -8.78 5.96
N TYR A 68 -6.41 -8.30 4.79
CA TYR A 68 -7.12 -7.04 4.65
C TYR A 68 -8.41 -7.26 3.85
N ASN A 69 -9.43 -6.42 4.06
CA ASN A 69 -10.75 -6.63 3.45
C ASN A 69 -10.93 -5.91 2.10
N SER A 70 -10.49 -4.65 2.00
CA SER A 70 -10.55 -3.88 0.76
C SER A 70 -9.48 -2.80 0.78
N MET A 71 -8.91 -2.53 -0.40
CA MET A 71 -7.93 -1.48 -0.62
C MET A 71 -8.54 -0.17 -1.12
N ASP A 72 -9.80 -0.16 -1.54
CA ASP A 72 -10.40 0.98 -2.27
C ASP A 72 -10.48 2.26 -1.42
N LYS A 73 -10.30 2.12 -0.11
CA LYS A 73 -10.26 3.23 0.86
C LYS A 73 -8.88 3.83 1.06
N TYR A 74 -7.83 3.27 0.47
CA TYR A 74 -6.45 3.69 0.71
C TYR A 74 -5.89 4.47 -0.48
N LYS A 75 -5.58 5.74 -0.23
CA LYS A 75 -4.83 6.62 -1.12
C LYS A 75 -3.66 7.27 -0.41
N ILE A 76 -2.81 7.95 -1.16
CA ILE A 76 -1.75 8.79 -0.58
C ILE A 76 -2.39 9.78 0.41
N GLY A 77 -1.76 9.94 1.58
CA GLY A 77 -2.25 10.73 2.71
C GLY A 77 -3.23 9.99 3.63
N SER A 78 -3.75 8.83 3.25
CA SER A 78 -4.66 8.05 4.10
C SER A 78 -3.92 7.37 5.25
N ILE A 79 -4.66 7.08 6.34
CA ILE A 79 -4.16 6.28 7.45
C ILE A 79 -4.56 4.81 7.27
N LEU A 80 -3.56 3.95 7.20
CA LEU A 80 -3.70 2.51 7.29
C LEU A 80 -3.55 2.09 8.76
N ARG A 81 -4.66 1.73 9.40
CA ARG A 81 -4.66 1.12 10.73
C ARG A 81 -4.50 -0.39 10.66
N VAL A 82 -3.48 -0.93 11.30
CA VAL A 82 -3.25 -2.37 11.44
C VAL A 82 -3.02 -2.68 12.91
N TYR A 83 -3.91 -3.48 13.50
CA TYR A 83 -3.96 -3.71 14.95
C TYR A 83 -4.01 -2.38 15.73
N ARG A 84 -2.93 -2.06 16.47
CA ARG A 84 -2.78 -0.85 17.28
C ARG A 84 -1.93 0.24 16.60
N TRP A 85 -1.44 -0.01 15.40
CA TRP A 85 -0.51 0.88 14.70
C TRP A 85 -1.21 1.62 13.57
N ASP A 86 -0.99 2.92 13.51
CA ASP A 86 -1.48 3.80 12.46
C ASP A 86 -0.33 4.17 11.54
N PHE A 87 -0.48 3.91 10.24
CA PHE A 87 0.53 4.21 9.23
C PHE A 87 -0.02 5.23 8.24
N ARG A 88 0.59 6.41 8.16
CA ARG A 88 0.25 7.40 7.13
C ARG A 88 0.96 7.05 5.83
N LEU A 89 0.18 6.79 4.79
CA LEU A 89 0.70 6.49 3.45
C LEU A 89 1.23 7.78 2.81
N LEU A 90 2.53 7.85 2.53
CA LEU A 90 3.19 9.06 2.02
C LEU A 90 3.37 9.04 0.51
N GLU A 91 3.76 7.89 -0.03
CA GLU A 91 4.07 7.72 -1.45
C GLU A 91 3.55 6.38 -1.94
N ALA A 92 3.33 6.28 -3.25
CA ALA A 92 2.99 5.04 -3.94
C ALA A 92 4.03 4.80 -5.04
N ASP A 93 4.34 3.54 -5.34
CA ASP A 93 5.20 3.23 -6.49
C ASP A 93 4.49 3.57 -7.81
N ASP A 94 5.22 3.55 -8.93
CA ASP A 94 4.66 4.01 -10.20
C ASP A 94 3.45 3.18 -10.63
N ILE A 95 3.50 1.85 -10.44
CA ILE A 95 2.39 0.94 -10.78
C ILE A 95 1.16 1.27 -9.93
N THR A 96 1.34 1.41 -8.63
CA THR A 96 0.28 1.74 -7.68
C THR A 96 -0.31 3.12 -7.97
N ARG A 97 0.53 4.11 -8.27
CA ARG A 97 0.10 5.47 -8.58
C ARG A 97 -0.75 5.51 -9.86
N GLN A 98 -0.34 4.79 -10.91
CA GLN A 98 -1.12 4.68 -12.14
C GLN A 98 -2.47 3.99 -11.89
N TYR A 99 -2.48 2.94 -11.06
CA TYR A 99 -3.72 2.29 -10.66
C TYR A 99 -4.65 3.24 -9.90
N LEU A 100 -4.15 3.97 -8.90
CA LEU A 100 -4.93 4.94 -8.14
C LEU A 100 -5.48 6.08 -9.02
N LEU A 101 -4.69 6.56 -9.99
CA LEU A 101 -5.13 7.53 -11.00
C LEU A 101 -6.32 6.98 -11.80
N SER A 102 -6.25 5.74 -12.27
CA SER A 102 -7.34 5.10 -13.02
C SER A 102 -8.64 4.96 -12.21
N LYS A 103 -8.54 4.94 -10.88
CA LYS A 103 -9.66 4.87 -9.94
C LYS A 103 -10.12 6.24 -9.42
N GLN A 104 -9.49 7.34 -9.87
CA GLN A 104 -9.73 8.70 -9.38
C GLN A 104 -9.50 8.88 -7.86
N GLN A 105 -8.53 8.13 -7.31
CA GLN A 105 -8.25 8.06 -5.87
C GLN A 105 -6.96 8.79 -5.48
N LEU A 106 -6.67 9.97 -6.06
CA LEU A 106 -5.56 10.82 -5.59
C LEU A 106 -5.93 11.73 -4.41
#